data_AF-A0A2V5RMT3-F1
#
_entry.id   AF-A0A2V5RMT3-F1
#
_cell.length_a   1.000
_cell.length_b   1.000
_cell.length_c   1.000
_cell.angle_alpha   90.00
_cell.angle_beta   90.00
_cell.angle_gamma   90.00
#
_symmetry.space_group_name_H-M   'P 1'
#
loop_
_entity.id
_entity.type
_entity.pdbx_description
1 polymer ?
#
loop_
_entity_poly.entity_id
_entity_poly.type
_entity_poly.pdbx_seq_one_letter_code
_entity_poly.pdbx_strand_id
1 'polypeptide(L)'
;MDRRTKIETRHLNVSRCDLHIHSRYSARSEEWLFRRFDFPDSYSDPKELHGQLLKRGMDYATITDHDTIEGCLQIAHLPRTFVSEQVTTYFPHDVCKLHILVWGISEQQHRDIEGIRDNIFDLQRYLQTTQITHAVAHPLYSVNGKLEGHHLEQLILLFKHFEGINGLRDALLSDLAQTLFGQLTPEKIDALANRHNLAPTHAEPWKKIFVGGSDDHGGQFAASAFTETPSADSADRFLEFVRNGGCNARGHGGTPLILSHGFYNTVGCFIRDRFHEKLGPGAALVEKMFSRFMEGRAPTEFTLKEKTEFIVEGVLSGKIFELVKPANVSLWKELSGYFARPEVKAKLAAQLEGVSESERRTFLMANMVAEQLTFRFFNKFVQQISSGNIVESIQALSAIAPILVILTPYIYGFHSQAPSRKWLRRVFKELTGTVPIALQNRKRAWFTDTLDDVNGVATTIRRMVAAGANAGKDLIVVVSRNELSIDNIPIKNFPPIGEFELPEYELQKLSFPPILQMLDYVQREKFTEIIISTPGPVGLTGLLAAKMLNLQTSGIYHTDFPQYIRILTDDSFLESVAWRYMHWFYGQLDTVFVNSEEYRQSWIKHGLNPARLKILPRG
;
A
#
# COMPACT_ATOMS: atom_id res chain seq x y z
N MET A 1 -49.93 -31.73 0.91
CA MET A 1 -48.67 -31.89 0.15
C MET A 1 -47.94 -30.55 0.24
N ASP A 2 -47.16 -30.36 1.30
CA ASP A 2 -46.53 -29.07 1.61
C ASP A 2 -45.01 -29.29 1.66
N ARG A 3 -44.31 -28.91 0.58
CA ARG A 3 -42.85 -29.00 0.48
C ARG A 3 -42.25 -27.77 1.14
N ARG A 4 -42.06 -27.83 2.46
CA ARG A 4 -41.10 -26.96 3.14
C ARG A 4 -39.69 -27.43 2.82
N THR A 5 -39.05 -26.73 1.88
CA THR A 5 -37.62 -26.81 1.63
C THR A 5 -36.89 -26.32 2.87
N LYS A 6 -36.46 -27.25 3.74
CA LYS A 6 -35.40 -26.98 4.71
C LYS A 6 -34.15 -26.63 3.90
N ILE A 7 -33.74 -25.37 3.98
CA ILE A 7 -32.39 -24.98 3.63
C ILE A 7 -31.50 -25.63 4.71
N GLU A 8 -30.98 -26.81 4.43
CA GLU A 8 -29.86 -27.36 5.18
C GLU A 8 -28.66 -26.45 4.93
N THR A 9 -28.41 -25.53 5.85
CA THR A 9 -27.09 -24.95 6.04
C THR A 9 -26.13 -26.10 6.32
N ARG A 10 -25.35 -26.50 5.31
CA ARG A 10 -24.14 -27.30 5.51
C ARG A 10 -23.26 -26.54 6.50
N HIS A 11 -23.31 -26.90 7.78
CA HIS A 11 -22.25 -26.56 8.71
C HIS A 11 -20.99 -27.19 8.15
N LEU A 12 -20.09 -26.36 7.59
CA LEU A 12 -18.74 -26.80 7.30
C LEU A 12 -18.13 -27.25 8.63
N ASN A 13 -17.63 -28.48 8.70
CA ASN A 13 -17.01 -29.09 9.90
C ASN A 13 -15.65 -28.44 10.25
N VAL A 14 -15.59 -27.12 10.35
CA VAL A 14 -14.37 -26.34 10.59
C VAL A 14 -14.62 -25.29 11.66
N SER A 15 -13.56 -24.88 12.33
CA SER A 15 -13.56 -23.73 13.24
C SER A 15 -12.63 -22.64 12.72
N ARG A 16 -13.01 -21.38 12.93
CA ARG A 16 -12.29 -20.21 12.39
C ARG A 16 -11.87 -19.24 13.48
N CYS A 17 -10.66 -18.68 13.35
CA CYS A 17 -10.19 -17.59 14.19
C CYS A 17 -9.27 -16.65 13.39
N ASP A 18 -9.46 -15.35 13.55
CA ASP A 18 -8.47 -14.35 13.15
C ASP A 18 -7.38 -14.32 14.23
N LEU A 19 -6.18 -14.83 13.89
CA LEU A 19 -5.09 -15.03 14.85
C LEU A 19 -4.13 -13.84 14.96
N HIS A 20 -4.38 -12.74 14.24
CA HIS A 20 -3.54 -11.55 14.30
C HIS A 20 -4.42 -10.32 14.09
N ILE A 21 -4.71 -9.59 15.16
CA ILE A 21 -5.58 -8.41 15.12
C ILE A 21 -5.29 -7.52 16.33
N HIS A 22 -5.39 -6.21 16.15
CA HIS A 22 -4.97 -5.22 17.14
C HIS A 22 -6.11 -4.36 17.64
N SER A 23 -5.97 -3.86 18.86
CA SER A 23 -6.90 -2.96 19.52
C SER A 23 -6.19 -1.71 20.02
N ARG A 24 -6.95 -0.77 20.60
CA ARG A 24 -6.40 0.47 21.19
C ARG A 24 -5.32 0.28 22.27
N TYR A 25 -5.10 -0.95 22.75
CA TYR A 25 -4.08 -1.24 23.75
C TYR A 25 -2.69 -1.48 23.14
N SER A 26 -2.57 -1.57 21.81
CA SER A 26 -1.29 -1.46 21.12
C SER A 26 -0.73 -0.04 21.27
N ALA A 27 0.15 0.14 22.26
CA ALA A 27 0.51 1.45 22.80
C ALA A 27 1.37 2.33 21.86
N ARG A 28 2.03 1.75 20.85
CA ARG A 28 2.91 2.50 19.93
C ARG A 28 2.95 1.88 18.55
N SER A 29 2.65 2.69 17.55
CA SER A 29 2.76 2.24 16.16
C SER A 29 4.19 2.01 15.72
N GLU A 30 4.43 0.93 14.99
CA GLU A 30 5.68 0.72 14.27
C GLU A 30 5.80 1.59 13.02
N GLU A 31 4.66 2.02 12.48
CA GLU A 31 4.62 2.87 11.29
C GLU A 31 5.18 4.26 11.65
N TRP A 32 6.20 4.70 10.92
CA TRP A 32 6.94 5.93 11.21
C TRP A 32 6.04 7.16 11.31
N LEU A 33 4.99 7.20 10.48
CA LEU A 33 4.08 8.33 10.40
C LEU A 33 3.29 8.52 11.70
N PHE A 34 2.80 7.45 12.32
CA PHE A 34 2.06 7.52 13.57
C PHE A 34 2.98 7.92 14.75
N ARG A 35 4.21 7.39 14.80
CA ARG A 35 5.20 7.76 15.83
C ARG A 35 5.56 9.25 15.82
N ARG A 36 5.66 9.85 14.64
CA ARG A 36 6.06 11.26 14.50
C ARG A 36 5.03 12.23 15.10
N PHE A 37 3.76 11.84 15.15
CA PHE A 37 2.65 12.68 15.58
C PHE A 37 1.96 12.18 16.86
N ASP A 38 2.53 11.17 17.54
CA ASP A 38 1.98 10.58 18.78
C ASP A 38 0.54 10.05 18.60
N PHE A 39 0.25 9.52 17.41
CA PHE A 39 -0.99 8.83 17.14
C PHE A 39 -0.92 7.39 17.68
N PRO A 40 -2.00 6.88 18.30
CA PRO A 40 -2.04 5.48 18.69
C PRO A 40 -2.12 4.59 17.45
N ASP A 41 -1.67 3.35 17.59
CA ASP A 41 -1.60 2.39 16.49
C ASP A 41 -2.99 1.92 16.04
N SER A 42 -3.91 1.84 17.00
CA SER A 42 -5.30 1.48 16.79
C SER A 42 -6.21 2.31 17.70
N TYR A 43 -7.46 2.50 17.26
CA TYR A 43 -8.56 3.02 18.08
C TYR A 43 -9.65 1.98 18.35
N SER A 44 -9.46 0.76 17.88
CA SER A 44 -10.49 -0.27 17.90
C SER A 44 -10.78 -0.74 19.32
N ASP A 45 -12.05 -0.74 19.71
CA ASP A 45 -12.49 -1.24 21.01
C ASP A 45 -12.51 -2.78 21.01
N PRO A 46 -11.89 -3.45 22.00
CA PRO A 46 -11.87 -4.91 22.08
C PRO A 46 -13.24 -5.59 22.00
N LYS A 47 -14.29 -5.01 22.63
CA LYS A 47 -15.63 -5.61 22.64
C LYS A 47 -16.31 -5.45 21.29
N GLU A 48 -16.11 -4.31 20.62
CA GLU A 48 -16.58 -4.10 19.26
C GLU A 48 -15.89 -5.06 18.29
N LEU A 49 -14.56 -5.21 18.38
CA LEU A 49 -13.79 -6.16 17.58
C LEU A 49 -14.30 -7.60 17.76
N HIS A 50 -14.48 -8.05 19.00
CA HIS A 50 -15.06 -9.36 19.28
C HIS A 50 -16.42 -9.54 18.60
N GLY A 51 -17.34 -8.58 18.73
CA GLY A 51 -18.64 -8.62 18.07
C GLY A 51 -18.54 -8.63 16.54
N GLN A 52 -17.58 -7.91 15.96
CA GLN A 52 -17.32 -7.91 14.53
C GLN A 52 -16.77 -9.25 14.02
N LEU A 53 -15.82 -9.85 14.73
CA LEU A 53 -15.24 -11.16 14.37
C LEU A 53 -16.32 -12.23 14.30
N LEU A 54 -17.21 -12.29 15.29
CA LEU A 54 -18.35 -13.22 15.28
C LEU A 54 -19.32 -12.95 14.12
N LYS A 55 -19.64 -11.67 13.86
CA LYS A 55 -20.49 -11.29 12.71
C LYS A 55 -19.87 -11.67 11.37
N ARG A 56 -18.53 -11.69 11.27
CA ARG A 56 -17.77 -12.12 10.10
C ARG A 56 -17.52 -13.64 10.06
N GLY A 57 -18.15 -14.39 10.95
CA GLY A 57 -18.16 -15.85 10.91
C GLY A 57 -16.93 -16.51 11.53
N MET A 58 -16.20 -15.80 12.40
CA MET A 58 -15.21 -16.44 13.27
C MET A 58 -15.90 -17.17 14.41
N ASP A 59 -15.43 -18.38 14.73
CA ASP A 59 -15.93 -19.18 15.85
C ASP A 59 -15.26 -18.81 17.17
N TYR A 60 -13.98 -18.43 17.10
CA TYR A 60 -13.17 -18.00 18.22
C TYR A 60 -12.64 -16.59 17.97
N ALA A 61 -12.42 -15.85 19.06
CA ALA A 61 -11.91 -14.48 19.01
C ALA A 61 -10.71 -14.31 19.94
N THR A 62 -9.71 -13.58 19.45
CA THR A 62 -8.55 -13.16 20.25
C THR A 62 -8.09 -11.80 19.76
N ILE A 63 -7.18 -11.16 20.50
CA ILE A 63 -6.52 -9.91 20.16
C ILE A 63 -5.03 -10.12 20.42
N THR A 64 -4.17 -9.62 19.56
CA THR A 64 -2.72 -9.82 19.63
C THR A 64 -2.02 -8.47 19.74
N ASP A 65 -2.42 -7.66 20.71
CA ASP A 65 -1.81 -6.35 20.92
C ASP A 65 -0.31 -6.45 21.16
N HIS A 66 0.42 -5.40 20.78
CA HIS A 66 1.87 -5.33 20.89
C HIS A 66 2.35 -5.37 22.36
N ASP A 67 3.08 -6.43 22.71
CA ASP A 67 3.72 -6.63 24.02
C ASP A 67 2.75 -6.46 25.23
N THR A 68 1.46 -6.71 25.03
CA THR A 68 0.45 -6.56 26.09
C THR A 68 -0.76 -7.47 25.87
N ILE A 69 -1.38 -7.91 26.97
CA ILE A 69 -2.62 -8.70 26.97
C ILE A 69 -3.86 -7.88 27.36
N GLU A 70 -3.73 -6.58 27.61
CA GLU A 70 -4.82 -5.74 28.15
C GLU A 70 -6.08 -5.76 27.28
N GLY A 71 -5.93 -5.74 25.95
CA GLY A 71 -7.05 -5.87 25.01
C GLY A 71 -7.80 -7.19 25.18
N CYS A 72 -7.08 -8.30 25.34
CA CYS A 72 -7.66 -9.61 25.63
C CYS A 72 -8.38 -9.65 26.97
N LEU A 73 -7.82 -9.04 28.03
CA LEU A 73 -8.45 -9.03 29.36
C LEU A 73 -9.81 -8.32 29.35
N GLN A 74 -10.02 -7.33 28.46
CA GLN A 74 -11.32 -6.68 28.29
C GLN A 74 -12.42 -7.61 27.74
N ILE A 75 -12.04 -8.72 27.08
CA ILE A 75 -12.97 -9.66 26.45
C ILE A 75 -12.87 -11.09 26.99
N ALA A 76 -11.96 -11.38 27.92
CA ALA A 76 -11.71 -12.73 28.43
C ALA A 76 -12.93 -13.42 29.08
N HIS A 77 -13.92 -12.63 29.53
CA HIS A 77 -15.18 -13.13 30.08
C HIS A 77 -16.21 -13.51 28.99
N LEU A 78 -15.96 -13.17 27.73
CA LEU A 78 -16.84 -13.47 26.60
C LEU A 78 -16.58 -14.90 26.09
N PRO A 79 -17.61 -15.59 25.56
CA PRO A 79 -17.48 -16.97 25.12
C PRO A 79 -16.49 -17.11 23.97
N ARG A 80 -15.79 -18.25 23.92
CA ARG A 80 -14.88 -18.61 22.83
C ARG A 80 -13.76 -17.59 22.59
N THR A 81 -13.31 -16.96 23.67
CA THR A 81 -12.14 -16.09 23.68
C THR A 81 -10.95 -16.79 24.32
N PHE A 82 -9.74 -16.37 23.93
CA PHE A 82 -8.50 -16.75 24.59
C PHE A 82 -7.50 -15.59 24.53
N VAL A 83 -6.58 -15.57 25.51
CA VAL A 83 -5.61 -14.49 25.67
C VAL A 83 -4.40 -14.74 24.77
N SER A 84 -3.96 -13.69 24.08
CA SER A 84 -2.86 -13.71 23.12
C SER A 84 -2.13 -12.37 23.14
N GLU A 85 -0.95 -12.31 22.52
CA GLU A 85 -0.23 -11.06 22.28
C GLU A 85 0.70 -11.20 21.06
N GLN A 86 1.10 -10.07 20.49
CA GLN A 86 2.20 -10.03 19.52
C GLN A 86 3.47 -9.57 20.24
N VAL A 87 4.38 -10.52 20.45
CA VAL A 87 5.63 -10.31 21.17
C VAL A 87 6.68 -9.74 20.23
N THR A 88 7.17 -8.55 20.54
CA THR A 88 8.38 -8.00 19.94
C THR A 88 9.61 -8.67 20.52
N THR A 89 10.48 -9.17 19.64
CA THR A 89 11.75 -9.80 19.99
C THR A 89 12.88 -9.38 19.04
N TYR A 90 14.10 -9.77 19.37
CA TYR A 90 15.30 -9.35 18.64
C TYR A 90 16.28 -10.50 18.44
N PHE A 91 17.00 -10.46 17.32
CA PHE A 91 18.28 -11.15 17.23
C PHE A 91 19.31 -10.40 18.09
N PRO A 92 19.99 -11.08 19.03
CA PRO A 92 20.83 -10.41 20.02
C PRO A 92 22.10 -9.77 19.43
N HIS A 93 22.54 -10.20 18.24
CA HIS A 93 23.81 -9.76 17.65
C HIS A 93 23.72 -8.41 16.94
N ASP A 94 22.59 -8.13 16.29
CA ASP A 94 22.45 -6.95 15.43
C ASP A 94 21.14 -6.18 15.69
N VAL A 95 20.35 -6.63 16.66
CA VAL A 95 19.10 -6.01 17.07
C VAL A 95 18.09 -5.96 15.90
N CYS A 96 18.13 -6.94 14.99
CA CYS A 96 17.07 -7.15 14.01
C CYS A 96 15.76 -7.46 14.75
N LYS A 97 14.76 -6.60 14.56
CA LYS A 97 13.47 -6.66 15.25
C LYS A 97 12.52 -7.60 14.53
N LEU A 98 11.83 -8.43 15.29
CA LEU A 98 10.87 -9.43 14.81
C LEU A 98 9.63 -9.44 15.70
N HIS A 99 8.54 -9.99 15.17
CA HIS A 99 7.31 -10.20 15.93
C HIS A 99 6.94 -11.68 15.94
N ILE A 100 6.60 -12.19 17.12
CA ILE A 100 6.13 -13.55 17.35
C ILE A 100 4.71 -13.48 17.89
N LEU A 101 3.76 -14.08 17.19
CA LEU A 101 2.39 -14.25 17.69
C LEU A 101 2.39 -15.38 18.71
N VAL A 102 1.79 -15.17 19.88
CA VAL A 102 1.61 -16.19 20.91
C VAL A 102 0.14 -16.23 21.34
N TRP A 103 -0.40 -17.43 21.51
CA TRP A 103 -1.83 -17.63 21.74
C TRP A 103 -2.12 -18.61 22.87
N GLY A 104 -3.22 -18.35 23.58
CA GLY A 104 -3.67 -19.19 24.70
C GLY A 104 -2.77 -19.10 25.92
N ILE A 105 -2.24 -17.90 26.20
CA ILE A 105 -1.32 -17.66 27.32
C ILE A 105 -2.07 -17.23 28.59
N SER A 106 -1.49 -17.51 29.74
CA SER A 106 -1.92 -16.96 31.03
C SER A 106 -1.23 -15.62 31.32
N GLU A 107 -1.77 -14.84 32.25
CA GLU A 107 -1.11 -13.61 32.73
C GLU A 107 0.29 -13.87 33.30
N GLN A 108 0.52 -15.04 33.91
CA GLN A 108 1.85 -15.40 34.39
C GLN A 108 2.80 -15.65 33.21
N GLN A 109 2.35 -16.36 32.18
CA GLN A 109 3.16 -16.59 30.98
C GLN A 109 3.49 -15.29 30.25
N HIS A 110 2.57 -14.32 30.21
CA HIS A 110 2.85 -12.98 29.69
C HIS A 110 3.99 -12.29 30.46
N ARG A 111 3.95 -12.29 31.81
CA ARG A 111 5.03 -11.73 32.64
C ARG A 111 6.37 -12.44 32.40
N ASP A 112 6.34 -13.76 32.25
CA ASP A 112 7.55 -14.54 31.98
C ASP A 112 8.12 -14.20 30.58
N ILE A 113 7.25 -14.04 29.57
CA ILE A 113 7.62 -13.60 28.21
C ILE A 113 8.24 -12.20 28.23
N GLU A 114 7.64 -11.26 28.96
CA GLU A 114 8.15 -9.89 29.09
C GLU A 114 9.61 -9.86 29.57
N GLY A 115 9.96 -10.74 30.51
CA GLY A 115 11.32 -10.85 31.05
C GLY A 115 12.37 -11.47 30.11
N ILE A 116 11.96 -12.13 29.01
CA ILE A 116 12.88 -12.88 28.13
C ILE A 116 12.81 -12.47 26.65
N ARG A 117 11.81 -11.68 26.26
CA ARG A 117 11.52 -11.37 24.85
C ARG A 117 12.64 -10.63 24.11
N ASP A 118 13.58 -10.00 24.82
CA ASP A 118 14.69 -9.27 24.19
C ASP A 118 15.68 -10.17 23.43
N ASN A 119 15.60 -11.49 23.63
CA ASN A 119 16.38 -12.48 22.91
C ASN A 119 15.50 -13.58 22.31
N ILE A 120 15.43 -13.65 20.99
CA ILE A 120 14.60 -14.64 20.28
C ILE A 120 14.94 -16.09 20.62
N PHE A 121 16.19 -16.40 20.94
CA PHE A 121 16.60 -17.76 21.30
C PHE A 121 16.07 -18.17 22.68
N ASP A 122 16.05 -17.24 23.64
CA ASP A 122 15.53 -17.50 24.99
C ASP A 122 14.01 -17.55 24.96
N LEU A 123 13.37 -16.61 24.22
CA LEU A 123 11.94 -16.63 23.96
C LEU A 123 11.51 -17.95 23.32
N GLN A 124 12.16 -18.38 22.23
CA GLN A 124 11.78 -19.62 21.53
C GLN A 124 11.92 -20.84 22.46
N ARG A 125 13.01 -20.92 23.24
CA ARG A 125 13.20 -22.01 24.21
C ARG A 125 12.04 -22.05 25.20
N TYR A 126 11.67 -20.91 25.77
CA TYR A 126 10.55 -20.83 26.70
C TYR A 126 9.23 -21.27 26.06
N LEU A 127 8.87 -20.72 24.89
CA LEU A 127 7.65 -21.06 24.17
C LEU A 127 7.54 -22.56 23.89
N GLN A 128 8.66 -23.20 23.54
CA GLN A 128 8.72 -24.63 23.31
C GLN A 128 8.56 -25.44 24.61
N THR A 129 9.28 -25.10 25.67
CA THR A 129 9.21 -25.84 26.95
C THR A 129 7.83 -25.76 27.61
N THR A 130 7.14 -24.64 27.44
CA THR A 130 5.79 -24.41 27.98
C THR A 130 4.67 -24.81 27.02
N GLN A 131 5.02 -25.31 25.82
CA GLN A 131 4.08 -25.75 24.78
C GLN A 131 3.08 -24.66 24.35
N ILE A 132 3.49 -23.39 24.41
CA ILE A 132 2.67 -22.25 23.94
C ILE A 132 2.50 -22.34 22.43
N THR A 133 1.28 -22.14 21.92
CA THR A 133 1.03 -22.06 20.48
C THR A 133 1.53 -20.71 19.97
N HIS A 134 2.36 -20.71 18.92
CA HIS A 134 3.01 -19.49 18.44
C HIS A 134 3.35 -19.56 16.94
N ALA A 135 3.60 -18.41 16.31
CA ALA A 135 4.10 -18.31 14.94
C ALA A 135 4.92 -17.04 14.71
N VAL A 136 5.80 -17.05 13.72
CA VAL A 136 6.49 -15.84 13.24
C VAL A 136 5.49 -14.98 12.45
N ALA A 137 5.25 -13.74 12.88
CA ALA A 137 4.38 -12.80 12.18
C ALA A 137 5.08 -12.26 10.92
N HIS A 138 4.30 -12.04 9.84
CA HIS A 138 4.70 -11.39 8.58
C HIS A 138 6.20 -11.60 8.23
N PRO A 139 6.64 -12.84 7.98
CA PRO A 139 8.06 -13.22 8.05
C PRO A 139 8.96 -12.60 6.99
N LEU A 140 8.40 -12.01 5.93
CA LEU A 140 9.14 -11.30 4.88
C LEU A 140 9.02 -9.77 4.99
N TYR A 141 8.45 -9.25 6.08
CA TYR A 141 8.36 -7.83 6.37
C TYR A 141 9.50 -7.41 7.32
N SER A 142 10.23 -6.36 6.97
CA SER A 142 11.35 -5.86 7.76
C SER A 142 10.91 -4.73 8.69
N VAL A 143 10.65 -5.06 9.97
CA VAL A 143 10.10 -4.11 10.96
C VAL A 143 11.00 -2.90 11.18
N ASN A 144 12.32 -3.10 11.29
CA ASN A 144 13.29 -2.01 11.51
C ASN A 144 14.36 -1.92 10.40
N GLY A 145 14.11 -2.51 9.24
CA GLY A 145 15.00 -2.45 8.07
C GLY A 145 16.27 -3.33 8.14
N LYS A 146 16.41 -4.17 9.18
CA LYS A 146 17.58 -5.05 9.39
C LYS A 146 17.37 -6.51 8.96
N LEU A 147 16.19 -6.87 8.47
CA LEU A 147 15.89 -8.26 8.11
C LEU A 147 16.72 -8.70 6.90
N GLU A 148 17.42 -9.84 7.03
CA GLU A 148 18.34 -10.38 6.03
C GLU A 148 18.11 -11.88 5.84
N GLY A 149 18.74 -12.47 4.81
CA GLY A 149 18.59 -13.89 4.50
C GLY A 149 18.99 -14.80 5.67
N HIS A 150 20.08 -14.47 6.36
CA HIS A 150 20.57 -15.27 7.49
C HIS A 150 19.60 -15.28 8.69
N HIS A 151 18.87 -14.18 8.93
CA HIS A 151 17.80 -14.13 9.91
C HIS A 151 16.67 -15.12 9.57
N LEU A 152 16.23 -15.15 8.31
CA LEU A 152 15.21 -16.09 7.84
C LEU A 152 15.68 -17.54 7.98
N GLU A 153 16.96 -17.81 7.70
CA GLU A 153 17.56 -19.13 7.88
C GLU A 153 17.49 -19.60 9.34
N GLN A 154 17.79 -18.73 10.30
CA GLN A 154 17.69 -19.05 11.72
C GLN A 154 16.23 -19.23 12.15
N LEU A 155 15.31 -18.38 11.66
CA LEU A 155 13.87 -18.55 11.91
C LEU A 155 13.34 -19.89 11.39
N ILE A 156 13.83 -20.36 10.24
CA ILE A 156 13.50 -21.69 9.72
C ILE A 156 13.95 -22.80 10.69
N LEU A 157 15.06 -22.64 11.40
CA LEU A 157 15.51 -23.64 12.38
C LEU A 157 14.71 -23.56 13.69
N LEU A 158 14.35 -22.34 14.10
CA LEU A 158 13.73 -22.04 15.38
C LEU A 158 12.21 -22.26 15.44
N PHE A 159 11.51 -22.07 14.32
CA PHE A 159 10.05 -22.04 14.29
C PHE A 159 9.45 -23.00 13.27
N LYS A 160 8.34 -23.62 13.67
CA LYS A 160 7.51 -24.51 12.83
C LYS A 160 6.41 -23.74 12.09
N HIS A 161 5.87 -22.70 12.72
CA HIS A 161 4.71 -21.96 12.24
C HIS A 161 5.08 -20.55 11.79
N PHE A 162 4.50 -20.15 10.67
CA PHE A 162 4.69 -18.84 10.06
C PHE A 162 3.34 -18.27 9.66
N GLU A 163 3.17 -16.96 9.77
CA GLU A 163 2.07 -16.27 9.15
C GLU A 163 2.23 -16.34 7.62
N GLY A 164 1.37 -17.14 6.97
CA GLY A 164 1.38 -17.36 5.53
C GLY A 164 0.44 -16.40 4.79
N ILE A 165 -0.56 -15.83 5.48
CA ILE A 165 -1.45 -14.79 4.95
C ILE A 165 -1.59 -13.70 6.01
N ASN A 166 -1.14 -12.50 5.70
CA ASN A 166 -1.33 -11.30 6.53
C ASN A 166 -2.26 -10.32 5.80
N GLY A 167 -3.40 -10.00 6.42
CA GLY A 167 -4.45 -9.18 5.80
C GLY A 167 -4.11 -7.69 5.62
N LEU A 168 -3.08 -7.19 6.29
CA LEU A 168 -2.62 -5.80 6.17
C LEU A 168 -1.49 -5.66 5.15
N ARG A 169 -0.59 -6.64 5.07
CA ARG A 169 0.63 -6.58 4.23
C ARG A 169 0.37 -7.00 2.78
N ASP A 170 1.11 -6.41 1.83
CA ASP A 170 0.94 -6.69 0.40
C ASP A 170 0.92 -8.21 0.12
N ALA A 171 -0.10 -8.65 -0.63
CA ALA A 171 -0.32 -10.06 -0.92
C ALA A 171 0.89 -10.77 -1.55
N LEU A 172 1.77 -10.06 -2.25
CA LEU A 172 3.02 -10.63 -2.77
C LEU A 172 3.89 -11.22 -1.66
N LEU A 173 3.94 -10.60 -0.47
CA LEU A 173 4.72 -11.12 0.65
C LEU A 173 4.14 -12.44 1.18
N SER A 174 2.82 -12.56 1.24
CA SER A 174 2.12 -13.79 1.62
C SER A 174 2.40 -14.92 0.63
N ASP A 175 2.24 -14.65 -0.67
CA ASP A 175 2.52 -15.61 -1.76
C ASP A 175 3.97 -16.11 -1.72
N LEU A 176 4.91 -15.19 -1.51
CA LEU A 176 6.33 -15.50 -1.45
C LEU A 176 6.71 -16.24 -0.16
N ALA A 177 6.13 -15.90 0.99
CA ALA A 177 6.38 -16.64 2.24
C ALA A 177 5.96 -18.11 2.08
N GLN A 178 4.75 -18.36 1.57
CA GLN A 178 4.25 -19.71 1.34
C GLN A 178 5.13 -20.48 0.33
N THR A 179 5.54 -19.81 -0.75
CA THR A 179 6.44 -20.39 -1.75
C THR A 179 7.81 -20.76 -1.15
N LEU A 180 8.43 -19.84 -0.41
CA LEU A 180 9.76 -20.01 0.16
C LEU A 180 9.79 -21.15 1.16
N PHE A 181 8.87 -21.12 2.14
CA PHE A 181 8.82 -22.08 3.23
C PHE A 181 8.28 -23.45 2.78
N GLY A 182 7.48 -23.50 1.72
CA GLY A 182 7.00 -24.75 1.11
C GLY A 182 8.04 -25.49 0.26
N GLN A 183 9.16 -24.85 -0.10
CA GLN A 183 10.23 -25.44 -0.93
C GLN A 183 11.41 -25.98 -0.10
N LEU A 184 11.32 -25.99 1.22
CA LEU A 184 12.39 -26.51 2.08
C LEU A 184 12.50 -28.04 1.97
N THR A 185 13.74 -28.54 2.08
CA THR A 185 14.06 -29.97 2.07
C THR A 185 14.88 -30.35 3.30
N PRO A 186 14.94 -31.64 3.69
CA PRO A 186 15.80 -32.09 4.79
C PRO A 186 17.26 -31.65 4.62
N GLU A 187 17.82 -31.81 3.41
CA GLU A 187 19.21 -31.46 3.11
C GLU A 187 19.47 -29.96 3.26
N LYS A 188 18.46 -29.14 2.93
CA LYS A 188 18.54 -27.70 3.14
C LYS A 188 18.58 -27.39 4.63
N ILE A 189 17.76 -28.04 5.45
CA ILE A 189 17.77 -27.84 6.89
C ILE A 189 19.13 -28.23 7.47
N ASP A 190 19.70 -29.37 7.08
CA ASP A 190 21.04 -29.78 7.55
C ASP A 190 22.11 -28.75 7.18
N ALA A 191 22.06 -28.21 5.96
CA ALA A 191 22.98 -27.16 5.53
C ALA A 191 22.82 -25.87 6.35
N LEU A 192 21.59 -25.48 6.68
CA LEU A 192 21.31 -24.31 7.52
C LEU A 192 21.78 -24.54 8.96
N ALA A 193 21.49 -25.70 9.54
CA ALA A 193 21.85 -26.06 10.90
C ALA A 193 23.38 -26.04 11.08
N ASN A 194 24.12 -26.60 10.11
CA ASN A 194 25.58 -26.56 10.11
C ASN A 194 26.13 -25.14 9.94
N ARG A 195 25.54 -24.33 9.04
CA ARG A 195 25.98 -22.95 8.79
C ARG A 195 25.84 -22.05 10.02
N HIS A 196 24.72 -22.18 10.73
CA HIS A 196 24.40 -21.35 11.89
C HIS A 196 24.83 -21.96 13.22
N ASN A 197 25.40 -23.17 13.20
CA ASN A 197 25.67 -23.96 14.41
C ASN A 197 24.44 -24.02 15.34
N LEU A 198 23.27 -24.28 14.76
CA LEU A 198 21.98 -24.20 15.41
C LEU A 198 21.13 -25.41 15.02
N ALA A 199 20.84 -26.27 16.00
CA ALA A 199 19.95 -27.41 15.76
C ALA A 199 18.50 -26.95 15.56
N PRO A 200 17.73 -27.59 14.65
CA PRO A 200 16.31 -27.31 14.53
C PRO A 200 15.58 -27.70 15.83
N THR A 201 14.56 -26.93 16.19
CA THR A 201 13.87 -27.06 17.48
C THR A 201 12.69 -28.01 17.43
N HIS A 202 12.25 -28.42 16.23
CA HIS A 202 11.08 -29.27 16.02
C HIS A 202 11.35 -30.38 15.00
N ALA A 203 10.54 -31.44 15.07
CA ALA A 203 10.58 -32.54 14.11
C ALA A 203 10.12 -32.10 12.71
N GLU A 204 10.64 -32.78 11.69
CA GLU A 204 10.41 -32.48 10.28
C GLU A 204 10.54 -30.98 9.94
N PRO A 205 11.68 -30.34 10.26
CA PRO A 205 11.80 -28.89 10.22
C PRO A 205 11.61 -28.24 8.85
N TRP A 206 11.70 -29.02 7.77
CA TRP A 206 11.40 -28.59 6.40
C TRP A 206 9.89 -28.48 6.12
N LYS A 207 9.01 -29.07 6.93
CA LYS A 207 7.56 -28.97 6.81
C LYS A 207 7.02 -27.84 7.67
N LYS A 208 6.80 -26.67 7.06
CA LYS A 208 6.24 -25.49 7.75
C LYS A 208 4.72 -25.51 7.78
N ILE A 209 4.16 -24.90 8.81
CA ILE A 209 2.72 -24.71 8.98
C ILE A 209 2.39 -23.23 8.80
N PHE A 210 1.30 -22.94 8.09
CA PHE A 210 0.85 -21.58 7.85
C PHE A 210 -0.41 -21.25 8.63
N VAL A 211 -0.37 -20.09 9.28
CA VAL A 211 -1.53 -19.43 9.89
C VAL A 211 -1.87 -18.16 9.11
N GLY A 212 -3.08 -17.65 9.30
CA GLY A 212 -3.50 -16.36 8.76
C GLY A 212 -4.16 -15.49 9.83
N GLY A 213 -3.98 -14.18 9.67
CA GLY A 213 -4.63 -13.17 10.49
C GLY A 213 -4.69 -11.82 9.76
N SER A 214 -5.67 -10.99 10.12
CA SER A 214 -5.94 -9.74 9.42
C SER A 214 -4.86 -8.68 9.60
N ASP A 215 -4.16 -8.73 10.73
CA ASP A 215 -3.25 -7.68 11.21
C ASP A 215 -3.96 -6.30 11.22
N ASP A 216 -5.29 -6.32 11.43
CA ASP A 216 -6.11 -5.11 11.36
C ASP A 216 -5.93 -4.26 12.60
N HIS A 217 -5.55 -3.00 12.37
CA HIS A 217 -5.41 -1.97 13.39
C HIS A 217 -6.57 -0.96 13.33
N GLY A 218 -7.28 -0.90 12.20
CA GLY A 218 -8.33 0.09 11.97
C GLY A 218 -9.72 -0.37 12.44
N GLY A 219 -9.90 -1.65 12.76
CA GLY A 219 -11.20 -2.24 13.14
C GLY A 219 -12.17 -2.33 11.97
N GLN A 220 -11.67 -2.27 10.74
CA GLN A 220 -12.47 -2.31 9.52
C GLN A 220 -12.24 -3.59 8.70
N PHE A 221 -11.04 -4.17 8.79
CA PHE A 221 -10.62 -5.31 7.99
C PHE A 221 -10.41 -6.59 8.83
N ALA A 222 -10.89 -6.59 10.07
CA ALA A 222 -10.94 -7.80 10.91
C ALA A 222 -11.51 -9.01 10.14
N ALA A 223 -10.88 -10.17 10.31
CA ALA A 223 -11.16 -11.42 9.59
C ALA A 223 -10.97 -11.38 8.05
N SER A 224 -10.28 -10.37 7.50
CA SER A 224 -9.86 -10.37 6.08
C SER A 224 -8.89 -11.51 5.75
N ALA A 225 -8.13 -11.94 6.75
CA ALA A 225 -7.36 -13.18 6.77
C ALA A 225 -7.56 -13.86 8.13
N PHE A 226 -7.54 -15.19 8.14
CA PHE A 226 -7.86 -15.99 9.32
C PHE A 226 -7.30 -17.41 9.20
N THR A 227 -7.39 -18.17 10.27
CA THR A 227 -6.95 -19.57 10.34
C THR A 227 -8.16 -20.50 10.52
N GLU A 228 -8.20 -21.56 9.72
CA GLU A 228 -9.19 -22.64 9.83
C GLU A 228 -8.57 -23.91 10.42
N THR A 229 -9.30 -24.58 11.30
CA THR A 229 -9.00 -25.93 11.82
C THR A 229 -10.18 -26.86 11.56
N PRO A 230 -10.06 -28.18 11.79
CA PRO A 230 -11.23 -29.02 12.04
C PRO A 230 -12.10 -28.42 13.16
N SER A 231 -13.38 -28.79 13.18
CA SER A 231 -14.30 -28.35 14.23
C SER A 231 -13.72 -28.60 15.62
N ALA A 232 -13.60 -27.54 16.40
CA ALA A 232 -13.14 -27.56 17.79
C ALA A 232 -14.31 -27.15 18.70
N ASP A 233 -14.45 -27.83 19.82
CA ASP A 233 -15.46 -27.57 20.86
C ASP A 233 -14.97 -26.59 21.95
N SER A 234 -13.68 -26.28 21.95
CA SER A 234 -13.02 -25.38 22.90
C SER A 234 -11.85 -24.63 22.24
N ALA A 235 -11.47 -23.49 22.84
CA ALA A 235 -10.29 -22.72 22.41
C ALA A 235 -9.00 -23.55 22.54
N ASP A 236 -8.88 -24.33 23.60
CA ASP A 236 -7.74 -25.24 23.81
C ASP A 236 -7.63 -26.27 22.69
N ARG A 237 -8.75 -26.87 22.28
CA ARG A 237 -8.76 -27.83 21.16
C ARG A 237 -8.44 -27.16 19.82
N PHE A 238 -8.93 -25.94 19.60
CA PHE A 238 -8.58 -25.15 18.42
C PHE A 238 -7.07 -24.89 18.37
N LEU A 239 -6.48 -24.41 19.47
CA LEU A 239 -5.05 -24.12 19.57
C LEU A 239 -4.19 -25.39 19.50
N GLU A 240 -4.68 -26.52 20.01
CA GLU A 240 -4.03 -27.82 19.85
C GLU A 240 -3.95 -28.23 18.37
N PHE A 241 -5.03 -28.05 17.60
CA PHE A 241 -4.99 -28.28 16.15
C PHE A 241 -3.97 -27.37 15.47
N VAL A 242 -3.94 -26.08 15.81
CA VAL A 242 -2.94 -25.14 15.27
C VAL A 242 -1.53 -25.63 15.61
N ARG A 243 -1.21 -25.87 16.89
CA ARG A 243 0.12 -26.33 17.36
C ARG A 243 0.58 -27.61 16.67
N ASN A 244 -0.33 -28.56 16.45
CA ASN A 244 -0.01 -29.82 15.78
C ASN A 244 0.10 -29.69 14.25
N GLY A 245 -0.36 -28.58 13.66
CA GLY A 245 -0.33 -28.31 12.23
C GLY A 245 -1.59 -28.73 11.47
N GLY A 246 -2.67 -29.05 12.19
CA GLY A 246 -3.99 -29.33 11.63
C GLY A 246 -4.76 -28.06 11.28
N CYS A 247 -4.12 -27.08 10.63
CA CYS A 247 -4.72 -25.79 10.31
C CYS A 247 -4.36 -25.31 8.91
N ASN A 248 -5.15 -24.37 8.38
CA ASN A 248 -4.89 -23.71 7.10
C ASN A 248 -5.12 -22.21 7.21
N ALA A 249 -4.20 -21.41 6.67
CA ALA A 249 -4.41 -19.99 6.46
C ALA A 249 -5.46 -19.76 5.34
N ARG A 250 -6.37 -18.81 5.56
CA ARG A 250 -7.43 -18.40 4.64
C ARG A 250 -7.55 -16.88 4.57
N GLY A 251 -8.35 -16.42 3.61
CA GLY A 251 -8.56 -15.01 3.31
C GLY A 251 -7.58 -14.51 2.26
N HIS A 252 -7.22 -13.24 2.34
CA HIS A 252 -6.43 -12.55 1.33
C HIS A 252 -5.42 -11.60 1.97
N GLY A 253 -4.27 -11.43 1.30
CA GLY A 253 -3.30 -10.43 1.70
C GLY A 253 -3.80 -9.00 1.46
N GLY A 254 -3.18 -8.05 2.14
CA GLY A 254 -3.54 -6.64 2.10
C GLY A 254 -3.18 -5.91 0.81
N THR A 255 -3.57 -4.64 0.77
CA THR A 255 -3.23 -3.70 -0.30
C THR A 255 -2.83 -2.34 0.32
N PRO A 256 -2.14 -1.48 -0.44
CA PRO A 256 -1.90 -0.10 -0.03
C PRO A 256 -3.16 0.65 0.40
N LEU A 257 -4.30 0.37 -0.24
CA LEU A 257 -5.57 1.03 0.06
C LEU A 257 -6.13 0.60 1.41
N ILE A 258 -6.03 -0.69 1.76
CA ILE A 258 -6.43 -1.22 3.08
C ILE A 258 -5.66 -0.51 4.20
N LEU A 259 -4.33 -0.45 4.11
CA LEU A 259 -3.50 0.25 5.09
C LEU A 259 -3.86 1.74 5.19
N SER A 260 -4.00 2.41 4.04
CA SER A 260 -4.35 3.84 4.00
C SER A 260 -5.71 4.12 4.63
N HIS A 261 -6.67 3.22 4.39
CA HIS A 261 -8.02 3.35 4.89
C HIS A 261 -8.09 3.10 6.40
N GLY A 262 -7.37 2.08 6.91
CA GLY A 262 -7.15 1.90 8.35
C GLY A 262 -6.54 3.16 8.99
N PHE A 263 -5.55 3.76 8.34
CA PHE A 263 -4.93 5.01 8.81
C PHE A 263 -5.93 6.17 8.88
N TYR A 264 -6.72 6.40 7.84
CA TYR A 264 -7.75 7.45 7.87
C TYR A 264 -8.74 7.22 9.01
N ASN A 265 -9.14 5.97 9.25
CA ASN A 265 -10.05 5.64 10.35
C ASN A 265 -9.43 6.02 11.71
N THR A 266 -8.19 5.60 11.97
CA THR A 266 -7.46 5.91 13.20
C THR A 266 -7.34 7.42 13.42
N VAL A 267 -6.99 8.19 12.38
CA VAL A 267 -6.93 9.66 12.48
C VAL A 267 -8.31 10.28 12.71
N GLY A 268 -9.35 9.77 12.05
CA GLY A 268 -10.72 10.23 12.26
C GLY A 268 -11.18 10.04 13.71
N CYS A 269 -10.92 8.86 14.29
CA CYS A 269 -11.18 8.56 15.69
C CYS A 269 -10.36 9.47 16.63
N PHE A 270 -9.07 9.66 16.38
CA PHE A 270 -8.22 10.57 17.15
C PHE A 270 -8.78 12.00 17.20
N ILE A 271 -9.17 12.52 16.03
CA ILE A 271 -9.73 13.87 15.92
C ILE A 271 -11.05 13.95 16.70
N ARG A 272 -11.92 12.95 16.58
CA ARG A 272 -13.18 12.89 17.32
C ARG A 272 -12.93 12.94 18.82
N ASP A 273 -12.11 12.04 19.35
CA ASP A 273 -11.90 11.91 20.79
C ASP A 273 -11.26 13.16 21.41
N ARG A 274 -10.35 13.84 20.68
CA ARG A 274 -9.61 14.99 21.21
C ARG A 274 -10.28 16.34 20.97
N PHE A 275 -11.20 16.43 20.01
CA PHE A 275 -11.83 17.69 19.60
C PHE A 275 -13.35 17.70 19.66
N HIS A 276 -14.01 16.64 20.17
CA HIS A 276 -15.48 16.55 20.27
C HIS A 276 -16.10 17.79 20.92
N GLU A 277 -15.55 18.27 22.05
CA GLU A 277 -16.05 19.45 22.76
C GLU A 277 -15.76 20.78 22.04
N LYS A 278 -14.72 20.83 21.18
CA LYS A 278 -14.29 22.04 20.47
C LYS A 278 -14.93 22.20 19.09
N LEU A 279 -15.45 21.13 18.50
CA LEU A 279 -16.06 21.13 17.17
C LEU A 279 -17.50 21.68 17.17
N GLY A 280 -18.12 21.78 18.35
CA GLY A 280 -19.45 22.38 18.51
C GLY A 280 -20.57 21.60 17.80
N PRO A 281 -21.75 22.22 17.56
CA PRO A 281 -22.92 21.55 16.98
C PRO A 281 -22.71 21.01 15.55
N GLY A 282 -21.70 21.50 14.83
CA GLY A 282 -21.34 21.00 13.50
C GLY A 282 -20.58 19.67 13.51
N ALA A 283 -20.14 19.20 14.68
CA ALA A 283 -19.36 17.97 14.84
C ALA A 283 -20.13 16.74 14.34
N ALA A 284 -21.41 16.60 14.68
CA ALA A 284 -22.24 15.47 14.29
C ALA A 284 -22.39 15.36 12.75
N LEU A 285 -22.54 16.50 12.07
CA LEU A 285 -22.60 16.55 10.61
C LEU A 285 -21.25 16.16 9.99
N VAL A 286 -20.14 16.68 10.51
CA VAL A 286 -18.78 16.34 10.04
C VAL A 286 -18.47 14.86 10.26
N GLU A 287 -18.83 14.31 11.42
CA GLU A 287 -18.68 12.89 11.74
C GLU A 287 -19.49 12.02 10.79
N LYS A 288 -20.75 12.37 10.51
CA LYS A 288 -21.58 11.65 9.55
C LYS A 288 -20.99 11.70 8.14
N MET A 289 -20.52 12.87 7.69
CA MET A 289 -19.87 13.03 6.38
C MET A 289 -18.60 12.16 6.29
N PHE A 290 -17.79 12.15 7.36
CA PHE A 290 -16.58 11.33 7.44
C PHE A 290 -16.91 9.83 7.45
N SER A 291 -17.89 9.39 8.23
CA SER A 291 -18.36 7.99 8.23
C SER A 291 -18.80 7.55 6.83
N ARG A 292 -19.61 8.36 6.14
CA ARG A 292 -20.05 8.05 4.77
C ARG A 292 -18.86 7.98 3.80
N PHE A 293 -17.90 8.89 3.92
CA PHE A 293 -16.68 8.86 3.12
C PHE A 293 -15.89 7.56 3.33
N MET A 294 -15.73 7.13 4.58
CA MET A 294 -15.07 5.87 4.94
C MET A 294 -15.88 4.64 4.47
N GLU A 295 -17.21 4.72 4.44
CA GLU A 295 -18.08 3.68 3.84
C GLU A 295 -18.02 3.66 2.30
N GLY A 296 -17.21 4.51 1.66
CA GLY A 296 -17.16 4.62 0.20
C GLY A 296 -18.40 5.27 -0.42
N ARG A 297 -19.17 6.05 0.36
CA ARG A 297 -20.39 6.74 -0.05
C ARG A 297 -20.11 8.23 -0.25
N ALA A 298 -20.94 8.88 -1.07
CA ALA A 298 -20.87 10.33 -1.25
C ALA A 298 -21.07 11.04 0.11
N PRO A 299 -20.11 11.88 0.56
CA PRO A 299 -20.17 12.49 1.89
C PRO A 299 -21.36 13.43 2.07
N THR A 300 -21.80 14.09 0.98
CA THR A 300 -22.84 15.12 0.98
C THR A 300 -24.24 14.60 0.64
N GLU A 301 -24.40 13.30 0.37
CA GLU A 301 -25.72 12.73 0.06
C GLU A 301 -26.43 12.30 1.34
N PHE A 302 -27.40 13.08 1.79
CA PHE A 302 -28.19 12.75 2.98
C PHE A 302 -29.59 12.26 2.61
N THR A 303 -30.08 11.24 3.30
CA THR A 303 -31.49 10.81 3.19
C THR A 303 -32.43 11.89 3.74
N LEU A 304 -33.71 11.84 3.37
CA LEU A 304 -34.73 12.77 3.88
C LEU A 304 -34.79 12.77 5.42
N LYS A 305 -34.68 11.59 6.04
CA LYS A 305 -34.64 11.42 7.50
C LYS A 305 -33.40 12.08 8.14
N GLU A 306 -32.23 11.87 7.55
CA GLU A 306 -30.98 12.46 8.05
C GLU A 306 -30.97 13.99 7.87
N LYS A 307 -31.51 14.50 6.75
CA LYS A 307 -31.67 15.94 6.55
C LYS A 307 -32.54 16.57 7.64
N THR A 308 -33.63 15.89 8.04
CA THR A 308 -34.48 16.37 9.14
C THR A 308 -33.78 16.32 10.50
N GLU A 309 -32.95 15.30 10.78
CA GLU A 309 -32.14 15.21 12.01
C GLU A 309 -31.14 16.37 12.12
N PHE A 310 -30.42 16.71 11.03
CA PHE A 310 -29.47 17.83 11.01
C PHE A 310 -30.13 19.21 11.07
N ILE A 311 -31.34 19.36 10.54
CA ILE A 311 -32.13 20.59 10.67
C ILE A 311 -32.58 20.78 12.13
N VAL A 312 -32.98 19.70 12.81
CA VAL A 312 -33.41 19.76 14.22
C VAL A 312 -32.22 20.09 15.14
N GLU A 313 -31.07 19.44 14.98
CA GLU A 313 -29.84 19.77 15.74
C GLU A 313 -29.31 21.19 15.42
N GLY A 314 -29.43 21.62 14.16
CA GLY A 314 -29.01 22.96 13.73
C GLY A 314 -29.92 24.08 14.23
N VAL A 315 -31.23 23.85 14.35
CA VAL A 315 -32.21 24.81 14.90
C VAL A 315 -32.10 24.89 16.42
N LEU A 316 -31.81 23.79 17.11
CA LEU A 316 -31.63 23.76 18.57
C LEU A 316 -30.33 24.46 19.04
N SER A 317 -29.30 24.51 18.20
CA SER A 317 -27.99 25.06 18.58
C SER A 317 -27.77 26.53 18.21
N GLY A 318 -28.69 27.14 17.45
CA GLY A 318 -28.68 28.58 17.13
C GLY A 318 -27.44 29.10 16.37
N LYS A 319 -26.54 28.23 15.92
CA LYS A 319 -25.18 28.59 15.46
C LYS A 319 -24.79 28.09 14.07
N ILE A 320 -25.76 27.71 13.23
CA ILE A 320 -25.48 27.38 11.81
C ILE A 320 -24.71 28.50 11.09
N PHE A 321 -24.90 29.77 11.52
CA PHE A 321 -24.27 30.93 10.90
C PHE A 321 -22.86 31.29 11.42
N GLU A 322 -22.36 30.71 12.52
CA GLU A 322 -21.02 31.02 13.05
C GLU A 322 -19.89 30.19 12.41
N LEU A 323 -20.21 29.19 11.58
CA LEU A 323 -19.24 28.38 10.82
C LEU A 323 -18.57 29.14 9.66
N VAL A 324 -18.86 30.45 9.53
CA VAL A 324 -18.38 31.33 8.47
C VAL A 324 -17.32 32.30 9.01
N LYS A 325 -16.12 31.82 9.32
CA LYS A 325 -14.94 32.72 9.41
C LYS A 325 -14.32 32.90 8.02
N PRO A 326 -14.17 34.14 7.51
CA PRO A 326 -13.99 34.42 6.09
C PRO A 326 -12.70 33.88 5.45
N ALA A 327 -11.65 33.56 6.22
CA ALA A 327 -10.37 33.12 5.67
C ALA A 327 -10.35 31.66 5.16
N ASN A 328 -11.18 30.76 5.72
CA ASN A 328 -11.17 29.32 5.38
C ASN A 328 -12.45 28.84 4.65
N VAL A 329 -13.48 29.69 4.52
CA VAL A 329 -14.77 29.35 3.90
C VAL A 329 -14.70 29.33 2.38
N SER A 330 -13.77 30.07 1.77
CA SER A 330 -13.64 30.17 0.32
C SER A 330 -13.39 28.80 -0.32
N LEU A 331 -12.38 28.07 0.15
CA LEU A 331 -12.01 26.75 -0.40
C LEU A 331 -13.12 25.72 -0.19
N TRP A 332 -13.76 25.68 0.99
CA TRP A 332 -14.84 24.74 1.29
C TRP A 332 -16.11 25.01 0.49
N LYS A 333 -16.53 26.27 0.36
CA LYS A 333 -17.68 26.67 -0.45
C LYS A 333 -17.44 26.36 -1.92
N GLU A 334 -16.22 26.57 -2.38
CA GLU A 334 -15.79 26.30 -3.75
C GLU A 334 -15.70 24.80 -4.06
N LEU A 335 -15.15 24.00 -3.13
CA LEU A 335 -15.12 22.54 -3.22
C LEU A 335 -16.54 21.95 -3.18
N SER A 336 -17.36 22.36 -2.23
CA SER A 336 -18.76 21.94 -2.11
C SER A 336 -19.56 22.30 -3.37
N GLY A 337 -19.39 23.53 -3.88
CA GLY A 337 -20.00 23.98 -5.13
C GLY A 337 -19.53 23.18 -6.35
N TYR A 338 -18.28 22.71 -6.36
CA TYR A 338 -17.75 21.84 -7.43
C TYR A 338 -18.35 20.42 -7.36
N PHE A 339 -18.36 19.78 -6.19
CA PHE A 339 -18.99 18.44 -6.02
C PHE A 339 -20.49 18.45 -6.20
N ALA A 340 -21.14 19.61 -6.04
CA ALA A 340 -22.56 19.77 -6.33
C ALA A 340 -22.87 19.71 -7.84
N ARG A 341 -21.88 19.92 -8.73
CA ARG A 341 -22.09 19.95 -10.19
C ARG A 341 -22.55 18.58 -10.71
N PRO A 342 -23.61 18.53 -11.54
CA PRO A 342 -24.13 17.27 -12.09
C PRO A 342 -23.07 16.45 -12.84
N GLU A 343 -22.20 17.10 -13.63
CA GLU A 343 -21.13 16.45 -14.39
C GLU A 343 -20.10 15.77 -13.48
N VAL A 344 -19.71 16.43 -12.39
CA VAL A 344 -18.76 15.89 -11.40
C VAL A 344 -19.37 14.69 -10.68
N LYS A 345 -20.66 14.77 -10.33
CA LYS A 345 -21.40 13.64 -9.73
C LYS A 345 -21.52 12.47 -10.70
N ALA A 346 -21.81 12.73 -11.97
CA ALA A 346 -21.92 11.69 -13.00
C ALA A 346 -20.55 11.00 -13.23
N LYS A 347 -19.47 11.77 -13.32
CA LYS A 347 -18.10 11.25 -13.45
C LYS A 347 -17.71 10.40 -12.24
N LEU A 348 -18.04 10.86 -11.03
CA LEU A 348 -17.81 10.09 -9.81
C LEU A 348 -18.63 8.79 -9.78
N ALA A 349 -19.92 8.87 -10.11
CA ALA A 349 -20.79 7.69 -10.17
C ALA A 349 -20.26 6.64 -11.16
N ALA A 350 -19.82 7.07 -12.35
CA ALA A 350 -19.22 6.19 -13.34
C ALA A 350 -17.90 5.54 -12.87
N GLN A 351 -17.04 6.28 -12.16
CA GLN A 351 -15.82 5.70 -11.58
C GLN A 351 -16.09 4.72 -10.43
N LEU A 352 -17.20 4.89 -9.73
CA LEU A 352 -17.60 4.05 -8.60
C LEU A 352 -18.52 2.89 -9.01
N GLU A 353 -18.93 2.83 -10.28
CA GLU A 353 -19.79 1.78 -10.80
C GLU A 353 -19.05 0.43 -10.80
N GLY A 354 -19.69 -0.61 -10.25
CA GLY A 354 -19.10 -1.94 -10.13
C GLY A 354 -17.99 -2.09 -9.07
N VAL A 355 -17.62 -1.02 -8.36
CA VAL A 355 -16.65 -1.06 -7.26
C VAL A 355 -17.39 -1.29 -5.94
N SER A 356 -17.13 -2.43 -5.29
CA SER A 356 -17.83 -2.85 -4.07
C SER A 356 -17.04 -2.51 -2.79
N GLU A 357 -15.73 -2.46 -2.90
CA GLU A 357 -14.79 -2.33 -1.80
C GLU A 357 -14.73 -0.87 -1.31
N SER A 358 -14.98 -0.64 -0.02
CA SER A 358 -15.09 0.70 0.55
C SER A 358 -13.79 1.49 0.41
N GLU A 359 -12.65 0.85 0.67
CA GLU A 359 -11.34 1.50 0.59
C GLU A 359 -11.00 1.98 -0.82
N ARG A 360 -11.39 1.22 -1.83
CA ARG A 360 -11.22 1.61 -3.23
C ARG A 360 -12.12 2.76 -3.61
N ARG A 361 -13.39 2.72 -3.19
CA ARG A 361 -14.34 3.81 -3.44
C ARG A 361 -13.86 5.11 -2.79
N THR A 362 -13.40 5.05 -1.54
CA THR A 362 -12.82 6.18 -0.80
C THR A 362 -11.58 6.72 -1.51
N PHE A 363 -10.68 5.84 -1.98
CA PHE A 363 -9.51 6.24 -2.75
C PHE A 363 -9.87 7.00 -4.03
N LEU A 364 -10.80 6.47 -4.83
CA LEU A 364 -11.23 7.10 -6.06
C LEU A 364 -11.86 8.49 -5.79
N MET A 365 -12.71 8.60 -4.76
CA MET A 365 -13.28 9.88 -4.34
C MET A 365 -12.19 10.88 -3.91
N ALA A 366 -11.30 10.47 -3.00
CA ALA A 366 -10.22 11.31 -2.47
C ALA A 366 -9.32 11.82 -3.60
N ASN A 367 -8.94 10.92 -4.50
CA ASN A 367 -8.05 11.23 -5.58
C ASN A 367 -8.70 12.17 -6.60
N MET A 368 -9.98 11.96 -6.93
CA MET A 368 -10.71 12.87 -7.81
C MET A 368 -10.73 14.31 -7.25
N VAL A 369 -10.91 14.47 -5.93
CA VAL A 369 -10.85 15.78 -5.26
C VAL A 369 -9.45 16.39 -5.36
N ALA A 370 -8.45 15.61 -4.98
CA ALA A 370 -7.08 16.06 -4.84
C ALA A 370 -6.46 16.42 -6.20
N GLU A 371 -6.69 15.59 -7.22
CA GLU A 371 -6.17 15.80 -8.58
C GLU A 371 -6.75 17.07 -9.21
N GLN A 372 -8.04 17.32 -9.05
CA GLN A 372 -8.70 18.52 -9.58
C GLN A 372 -8.19 19.81 -8.92
N LEU A 373 -8.05 19.81 -7.59
CA LEU A 373 -7.46 20.93 -6.88
C LEU A 373 -5.99 21.16 -7.28
N THR A 374 -5.21 20.08 -7.37
CA THR A 374 -3.79 20.14 -7.74
C THR A 374 -3.63 20.70 -9.14
N PHE A 375 -4.41 20.23 -10.11
CA PHE A 375 -4.39 20.74 -11.48
C PHE A 375 -4.77 22.22 -11.55
N ARG A 376 -5.76 22.66 -10.78
CA ARG A 376 -6.14 24.07 -10.73
C ARG A 376 -5.00 24.95 -10.22
N PHE A 377 -4.32 24.55 -9.14
CA PHE A 377 -3.19 25.30 -8.61
C PHE A 377 -1.99 25.26 -9.56
N PHE A 378 -1.77 24.15 -10.24
CA PHE A 378 -0.78 24.01 -11.28
C PHE A 378 -1.03 24.95 -12.47
N ASN A 379 -2.26 25.05 -12.98
CA ASN A 379 -2.60 25.99 -14.05
C ASN A 379 -2.37 27.44 -13.63
N LYS A 380 -2.70 27.78 -12.37
CA LYS A 380 -2.40 29.11 -11.83
C LYS A 380 -0.88 29.35 -11.81
N PHE A 381 -0.09 28.37 -11.40
CA PHE A 381 1.37 28.44 -11.44
C PHE A 381 1.89 28.70 -12.87
N VAL A 382 1.45 27.89 -13.85
CA VAL A 382 1.84 28.06 -15.27
C VAL A 382 1.49 29.46 -15.75
N GLN A 383 0.25 29.91 -15.52
CA GLN A 383 -0.20 31.24 -15.92
C GLN A 383 0.64 32.37 -15.31
N GLN A 384 1.00 32.27 -14.02
CA GLN A 384 1.80 33.29 -13.35
C GLN A 384 3.24 33.32 -13.87
N ILE A 385 3.84 32.16 -14.16
CA ILE A 385 5.16 32.09 -14.81
C ILE A 385 5.11 32.73 -16.20
N SER A 386 4.12 32.38 -17.03
CA SER A 386 3.96 32.97 -18.37
C SER A 386 3.77 34.49 -18.33
N SER A 387 3.28 35.02 -17.22
CA SER A 387 3.06 36.46 -17.02
C SER A 387 4.26 37.19 -16.37
N GLY A 388 5.37 36.49 -16.09
CA GLY A 388 6.55 37.06 -15.43
C GLY A 388 6.45 37.20 -13.90
N ASN A 389 5.39 36.67 -13.27
CA ASN A 389 5.10 36.82 -11.85
C ASN A 389 5.67 35.64 -11.04
N ILE A 390 6.97 35.69 -10.76
CA ILE A 390 7.72 34.57 -10.13
C ILE A 390 7.28 34.32 -8.68
N VAL A 391 6.95 35.36 -7.91
CA VAL A 391 6.57 35.19 -6.48
C VAL A 391 5.18 34.55 -6.37
N GLU A 392 4.23 35.04 -7.16
CA GLU A 392 2.85 34.56 -7.21
C GLU A 392 2.76 33.12 -7.74
N SER A 393 3.67 32.72 -8.63
CA SER A 393 3.76 31.34 -9.09
C SER A 393 4.18 30.40 -7.96
N ILE A 394 5.21 30.74 -7.18
CA ILE A 394 5.65 29.96 -6.01
C ILE A 394 4.50 29.83 -5.00
N GLN A 395 3.75 30.91 -4.76
CA GLN A 395 2.57 30.87 -3.88
C GLN A 395 1.50 29.90 -4.41
N ALA A 396 1.22 29.89 -5.71
CA ALA A 396 0.28 28.94 -6.30
C ALA A 396 0.72 27.48 -6.10
N LEU A 397 2.01 27.19 -6.21
CA LEU A 397 2.56 25.86 -5.93
C LEU A 397 2.44 25.48 -4.44
N SER A 398 2.65 26.44 -3.53
CA SER A 398 2.54 26.20 -2.09
C SER A 398 1.13 25.75 -1.64
N ALA A 399 0.10 26.13 -2.39
CA ALA A 399 -1.29 25.73 -2.13
C ALA A 399 -1.57 24.23 -2.35
N ILE A 400 -0.64 23.49 -2.97
CA ILE A 400 -0.71 22.03 -3.13
C ILE A 400 -0.34 21.31 -1.82
N ALA A 401 0.47 21.92 -0.94
CA ALA A 401 0.98 21.25 0.25
C ALA A 401 -0.11 20.68 1.18
N PRO A 402 -1.22 21.38 1.49
CA PRO A 402 -2.31 20.80 2.29
C PRO A 402 -2.97 19.58 1.65
N ILE A 403 -3.03 19.52 0.30
CA ILE A 403 -3.58 18.38 -0.44
C ILE A 403 -2.66 17.16 -0.26
N LEU A 404 -1.34 17.36 -0.34
CA LEU A 404 -0.36 16.30 -0.10
C LEU A 404 -0.44 15.75 1.33
N VAL A 405 -0.71 16.61 2.32
CA VAL A 405 -0.96 16.17 3.70
C VAL A 405 -2.18 15.25 3.76
N ILE A 406 -3.29 15.62 3.11
CA ILE A 406 -4.50 14.78 3.05
C ILE A 406 -4.21 13.45 2.34
N LEU A 407 -3.41 13.45 1.28
CA LEU A 407 -3.04 12.24 0.52
C LEU A 407 -1.90 11.42 1.15
N THR A 408 -1.29 11.91 2.23
CA THR A 408 -0.13 11.26 2.87
C THR A 408 -0.40 9.80 3.23
N PRO A 409 -1.58 9.38 3.73
CA PRO A 409 -1.85 7.98 4.01
C PRO A 409 -1.75 7.08 2.77
N TYR A 410 -2.22 7.53 1.61
CA TYR A 410 -2.05 6.80 0.34
C TYR A 410 -0.59 6.76 -0.10
N ILE A 411 0.11 7.89 -0.04
CA ILE A 411 1.54 7.95 -0.39
C ILE A 411 2.33 6.99 0.50
N TYR A 412 2.05 7.01 1.81
CA TYR A 412 2.65 6.10 2.77
C TYR A 412 2.28 4.65 2.48
N GLY A 413 1.01 4.35 2.24
CA GLY A 413 0.51 3.01 1.97
C GLY A 413 1.17 2.38 0.75
N PHE A 414 1.28 3.13 -0.36
CA PHE A 414 1.94 2.62 -1.57
C PHE A 414 3.44 2.39 -1.37
N HIS A 415 4.12 3.24 -0.60
CA HIS A 415 5.56 3.12 -0.38
C HIS A 415 5.93 2.05 0.65
N SER A 416 5.28 2.06 1.81
CA SER A 416 5.58 1.15 2.94
C SER A 416 5.21 -0.30 2.64
N GLN A 417 4.16 -0.52 1.85
CA GLN A 417 3.73 -1.86 1.45
C GLN A 417 4.56 -2.44 0.31
N ALA A 418 5.30 -1.61 -0.43
CA ALA A 418 6.09 -2.06 -1.56
C ALA A 418 7.32 -2.86 -1.10
N PRO A 419 7.33 -4.19 -1.29
CA PRO A 419 8.40 -4.99 -0.76
C PRO A 419 9.69 -4.77 -1.56
N SER A 420 10.83 -4.92 -0.90
CA SER A 420 12.13 -4.81 -1.57
C SER A 420 12.36 -6.00 -2.50
N ARG A 421 12.00 -5.84 -3.78
CA ARG A 421 12.14 -6.89 -4.80
C ARG A 421 13.59 -7.30 -4.98
N LYS A 422 14.54 -6.36 -4.90
CA LYS A 422 15.98 -6.66 -4.96
C LYS A 422 16.42 -7.58 -3.81
N TRP A 423 15.99 -7.26 -2.59
CA TRP A 423 16.27 -8.07 -1.41
C TRP A 423 15.60 -9.46 -1.52
N LEU A 424 14.31 -9.51 -1.85
CA LEU A 424 13.56 -10.76 -2.03
C LEU A 424 14.20 -11.66 -3.08
N ARG A 425 14.62 -11.13 -4.23
CA ARG A 425 15.32 -11.90 -5.27
C ARG A 425 16.62 -12.51 -4.76
N ARG A 426 17.38 -11.78 -3.94
CA ARG A 426 18.61 -12.26 -3.32
C ARG A 426 18.31 -13.40 -2.34
N VAL A 427 17.36 -13.20 -1.44
CA VAL A 427 16.90 -14.20 -0.46
C VAL A 427 16.48 -15.49 -1.16
N PHE A 428 15.63 -15.40 -2.19
CA PHE A 428 15.19 -16.58 -2.94
C PHE A 428 16.35 -17.27 -3.68
N LYS A 429 17.27 -16.50 -4.27
CA LYS A 429 18.44 -17.10 -4.93
C LYS A 429 19.34 -17.85 -3.93
N GLU A 430 19.52 -17.33 -2.73
CA GLU A 430 20.33 -17.95 -1.67
C GLU A 430 19.64 -19.18 -1.05
N LEU A 431 18.33 -19.08 -0.81
CA LEU A 431 17.54 -20.12 -0.13
C LEU A 431 17.02 -21.21 -1.07
N THR A 432 16.58 -20.89 -2.28
CA THR A 432 15.95 -21.86 -3.19
C THR A 432 16.73 -22.05 -4.49
N GLY A 433 17.78 -21.26 -4.73
CA GLY A 433 18.55 -21.30 -5.98
C GLY A 433 17.82 -20.70 -7.19
N THR A 434 16.56 -20.30 -7.04
CA THR A 434 15.71 -19.81 -8.14
C THR A 434 15.02 -18.51 -7.76
N VAL A 435 14.63 -17.72 -8.76
CA VAL A 435 13.84 -16.49 -8.53
C VAL A 435 12.40 -16.76 -8.97
N PRO A 436 11.40 -16.64 -8.07
CA PRO A 436 9.99 -16.80 -8.41
C PRO A 436 9.55 -15.92 -9.57
N ILE A 437 8.60 -16.40 -10.38
CA ILE A 437 8.07 -15.67 -11.54
C ILE A 437 7.58 -14.28 -11.14
N ALA A 438 6.89 -14.15 -9.99
CA ALA A 438 6.39 -12.89 -9.46
C ALA A 438 7.48 -11.84 -9.17
N LEU A 439 8.74 -12.28 -8.99
CA LEU A 439 9.91 -11.43 -8.77
C LEU A 439 10.76 -11.21 -10.03
N GLN A 440 10.42 -11.87 -11.14
CA GLN A 440 11.07 -11.67 -12.43
C GLN A 440 10.44 -10.47 -13.17
N ASN A 441 11.23 -9.76 -13.96
CA ASN A 441 10.76 -8.63 -14.75
C ASN A 441 10.09 -9.17 -16.03
N ARG A 442 8.80 -9.48 -15.96
CA ARG A 442 8.05 -10.11 -17.06
C ARG A 442 6.90 -9.25 -17.58
N LYS A 443 6.15 -8.61 -16.70
CA LYS A 443 5.06 -7.67 -17.02
C LYS A 443 5.55 -6.23 -16.92
N ARG A 444 5.46 -5.48 -18.02
CA ARG A 444 6.09 -4.17 -18.20
C ARG A 444 5.08 -3.08 -18.54
N ALA A 445 5.17 -1.96 -17.82
CA ALA A 445 4.42 -0.74 -18.15
C ALA A 445 5.37 0.26 -18.82
N TRP A 446 5.05 0.69 -20.03
CA TRP A 446 5.86 1.65 -20.78
C TRP A 446 5.18 3.02 -20.82
N PHE A 447 5.69 3.95 -20.02
CA PHE A 447 5.17 5.30 -19.87
C PHE A 447 5.75 6.23 -20.94
N THR A 448 4.86 6.99 -21.60
CA THR A 448 5.24 8.00 -22.58
C THR A 448 4.20 9.12 -22.68
N ASP A 449 4.67 10.33 -22.93
CA ASP A 449 3.84 11.52 -23.16
C ASP A 449 3.47 11.70 -24.63
N THR A 450 4.11 11.00 -25.58
CA THR A 450 4.09 11.36 -27.02
C THR A 450 3.73 10.20 -27.95
N LEU A 451 2.77 9.34 -27.59
CA LEU A 451 2.50 8.11 -28.37
C LEU A 451 1.82 8.36 -29.72
N ASP A 452 1.01 9.40 -29.81
CA ASP A 452 0.21 9.82 -30.96
C ASP A 452 0.92 10.82 -31.87
N ASP A 453 2.00 11.43 -31.38
CA ASP A 453 2.81 12.37 -32.13
C ASP A 453 3.44 11.74 -33.39
N VAL A 454 3.59 12.56 -34.44
CA VAL A 454 4.37 12.21 -35.63
C VAL A 454 5.86 12.39 -35.35
N ASN A 455 6.42 11.56 -34.47
CA ASN A 455 7.84 11.61 -34.10
C ASN A 455 8.50 10.21 -34.08
N GLY A 456 9.83 10.21 -34.01
CA GLY A 456 10.63 8.98 -33.98
C GLY A 456 10.38 8.12 -32.74
N VAL A 457 10.04 8.75 -31.61
CA VAL A 457 9.74 8.07 -30.34
C VAL A 457 8.47 7.24 -30.45
N ALA A 458 7.37 7.84 -30.91
CA ALA A 458 6.08 7.19 -31.14
C ALA A 458 6.23 5.98 -32.08
N THR A 459 7.00 6.14 -33.16
CA THR A 459 7.25 5.07 -34.13
C THR A 459 8.06 3.92 -33.52
N THR A 460 9.11 4.21 -32.77
CA THR A 460 9.91 3.19 -32.08
C THR A 460 9.07 2.45 -31.03
N ILE A 461 8.31 3.15 -30.20
CA ILE A 461 7.43 2.55 -29.18
C ILE A 461 6.43 1.61 -29.85
N ARG A 462 5.69 2.07 -30.86
CA ARG A 462 4.70 1.24 -31.56
C ARG A 462 5.31 -0.03 -32.16
N ARG A 463 6.46 0.08 -32.82
CA ARG A 463 7.16 -1.06 -33.42
C ARG A 463 7.64 -2.06 -32.36
N MET A 464 8.29 -1.58 -31.30
CA MET A 464 8.83 -2.43 -30.24
C MET A 464 7.71 -3.13 -29.46
N VAL A 465 6.62 -2.43 -29.18
CA VAL A 465 5.46 -2.99 -28.46
C VAL A 465 4.75 -4.04 -29.33
N ALA A 466 4.51 -3.76 -30.61
CA ALA A 466 3.93 -4.72 -31.53
C ALA A 466 4.81 -5.98 -31.67
N ALA A 467 6.12 -5.82 -31.83
CA ALA A 467 7.06 -6.93 -31.88
C ALA A 467 7.08 -7.73 -30.57
N GLY A 468 7.05 -7.04 -29.41
CA GLY A 468 6.96 -7.67 -28.09
C GLY A 468 5.68 -8.49 -27.92
N ALA A 469 4.53 -7.92 -28.30
CA ALA A 469 3.25 -8.60 -28.27
C ALA A 469 3.25 -9.87 -29.15
N ASN A 470 3.77 -9.77 -30.38
CA ASN A 470 3.92 -10.91 -31.29
C ASN A 470 4.86 -12.00 -30.73
N ALA A 471 5.84 -11.62 -29.90
CA ALA A 471 6.74 -12.54 -29.20
C ALA A 471 6.19 -13.03 -27.84
N GLY A 472 4.91 -12.76 -27.53
CA GLY A 472 4.26 -13.18 -26.29
C GLY A 472 4.79 -12.47 -25.03
N LYS A 473 5.36 -11.26 -25.18
CA LYS A 473 5.83 -10.45 -24.05
C LYS A 473 4.68 -9.61 -23.50
N ASP A 474 4.57 -9.57 -22.17
CA ASP A 474 3.58 -8.77 -21.47
C ASP A 474 4.10 -7.33 -21.31
N LEU A 475 3.72 -6.48 -22.26
CA LEU A 475 4.15 -5.10 -22.39
C LEU A 475 2.95 -4.23 -22.75
N ILE A 476 2.64 -3.27 -21.90
CA ILE A 476 1.51 -2.36 -22.06
C ILE A 476 2.04 -0.93 -22.07
N VAL A 477 1.66 -0.16 -23.10
CA VAL A 477 1.97 1.27 -23.13
C VAL A 477 0.99 2.02 -22.25
N VAL A 478 1.49 2.87 -21.37
CA VAL A 478 0.70 3.69 -20.46
C VAL A 478 0.83 5.14 -20.88
N VAL A 479 -0.30 5.76 -21.19
CA VAL A 479 -0.39 7.16 -21.65
C VAL A 479 -1.52 7.87 -20.94
N SER A 480 -1.52 9.20 -21.01
CA SER A 480 -2.66 10.00 -20.59
C SER A 480 -3.01 11.01 -21.67
N ARG A 481 -4.12 10.77 -22.40
CA ARG A 481 -4.59 11.57 -23.53
C ARG A 481 -6.11 11.66 -23.53
N ASN A 482 -6.67 12.80 -23.93
CA ASN A 482 -8.11 12.97 -24.10
C ASN A 482 -8.66 12.09 -25.22
N GLU A 483 -7.98 12.10 -26.37
CA GLU A 483 -8.31 11.30 -27.54
C GLU A 483 -7.10 10.47 -27.94
N LEU A 484 -7.32 9.20 -28.28
CA LEU A 484 -6.26 8.32 -28.78
C LEU A 484 -6.83 7.46 -29.91
N SER A 485 -6.26 7.61 -31.11
CA SER A 485 -6.69 6.91 -32.33
C SER A 485 -5.88 5.64 -32.63
N ILE A 486 -5.03 5.20 -31.69
CA ILE A 486 -4.16 4.02 -31.84
C ILE A 486 -4.79 2.83 -31.11
N ASP A 487 -5.07 1.76 -31.84
CA ASP A 487 -5.71 0.53 -31.34
C ASP A 487 -4.93 -0.76 -31.66
N ASN A 488 -3.81 -0.65 -32.40
CA ASN A 488 -3.07 -1.80 -32.93
C ASN A 488 -1.99 -2.37 -32.01
N ILE A 489 -1.89 -1.87 -30.77
CA ILE A 489 -0.94 -2.33 -29.75
C ILE A 489 -1.59 -2.32 -28.36
N PRO A 490 -1.10 -3.13 -27.40
CA PRO A 490 -1.59 -3.07 -26.01
C PRO A 490 -1.33 -1.70 -25.38
N ILE A 491 -2.40 -0.95 -25.12
CA ILE A 491 -2.35 0.39 -24.54
C ILE A 491 -3.35 0.50 -23.38
N LYS A 492 -2.91 1.17 -22.31
CA LYS A 492 -3.77 1.74 -21.28
C LYS A 492 -3.71 3.26 -21.36
N ASN A 493 -4.79 3.87 -21.84
CA ASN A 493 -4.97 5.33 -21.80
C ASN A 493 -5.71 5.75 -20.52
N PHE A 494 -5.24 6.80 -19.88
CA PHE A 494 -5.89 7.47 -18.76
C PHE A 494 -6.40 8.85 -19.18
N PRO A 495 -7.70 9.17 -19.01
CA PRO A 495 -8.18 10.52 -19.26
C PRO A 495 -7.41 11.53 -18.38
N PRO A 496 -6.82 12.58 -18.96
CA PRO A 496 -6.08 13.56 -18.19
C PRO A 496 -7.02 14.37 -17.30
N ILE A 497 -6.46 14.93 -16.22
CA ILE A 497 -7.18 15.87 -15.36
C ILE A 497 -7.44 17.18 -16.12
N GLY A 498 -6.46 17.55 -16.95
CA GLY A 498 -6.58 18.53 -18.02
C GLY A 498 -5.28 18.64 -18.81
N GLU A 499 -5.25 19.53 -19.78
CA GLU A 499 -4.09 19.77 -20.65
C GLU A 499 -3.55 21.17 -20.40
N PHE A 500 -2.25 21.34 -20.65
CA PHE A 500 -1.56 22.62 -20.53
C PHE A 500 -0.45 22.71 -21.59
N GLU A 501 -0.02 23.93 -21.85
CA GLU A 501 1.08 24.25 -22.77
C GLU A 501 2.19 24.92 -21.96
N LEU A 502 3.44 24.63 -22.32
CA LEU A 502 4.58 25.30 -21.71
C LEU A 502 4.89 26.60 -22.46
N PRO A 503 5.30 27.67 -21.76
CA PRO A 503 5.82 28.87 -22.40
C PRO A 503 6.96 28.51 -23.35
N GLU A 504 7.04 29.15 -24.52
CA GLU A 504 8.12 28.98 -25.52
C GLU A 504 8.19 27.58 -26.19
N TYR A 505 7.31 26.64 -25.81
CA TYR A 505 7.19 25.29 -26.39
C TYR A 505 5.70 24.99 -26.73
N GLU A 506 5.10 25.86 -27.53
CA GLU A 506 3.68 25.78 -27.95
C GLU A 506 3.39 24.63 -28.93
N LEU A 507 4.43 23.97 -29.46
CA LEU A 507 4.30 22.90 -30.45
C LEU A 507 3.65 21.62 -29.90
N GLN A 508 3.51 21.49 -28.57
CA GLN A 508 2.98 20.28 -27.95
C GLN A 508 2.15 20.55 -26.69
N LYS A 509 0.89 20.08 -26.71
CA LYS A 509 0.05 19.99 -25.51
C LYS A 509 0.52 18.85 -24.62
N LEU A 510 0.79 19.19 -23.36
CA LEU A 510 1.08 18.22 -22.32
C LEU A 510 -0.18 17.94 -21.51
N SER A 511 -0.25 16.73 -20.98
CA SER A 511 -1.37 16.26 -20.17
C SER A 511 -0.97 16.26 -18.71
N PHE A 512 -1.87 16.70 -17.83
CA PHE A 512 -1.73 16.50 -16.38
C PHE A 512 -2.37 15.15 -16.03
N PRO A 513 -1.57 14.09 -15.78
CA PRO A 513 -2.09 12.74 -15.62
C PRO A 513 -2.78 12.54 -14.26
N PRO A 514 -3.67 11.55 -14.14
CA PRO A 514 -4.21 11.13 -12.85
C PRO A 514 -3.16 10.27 -12.10
N ILE A 515 -2.23 10.94 -11.42
CA ILE A 515 -1.00 10.37 -10.85
C ILE A 515 -1.27 9.16 -9.96
N LEU A 516 -2.14 9.27 -8.95
CA LEU A 516 -2.36 8.18 -8.00
C LEU A 516 -3.17 7.03 -8.62
N GLN A 517 -4.06 7.31 -9.58
CA GLN A 517 -4.76 6.25 -10.33
C GLN A 517 -3.80 5.44 -11.20
N MET A 518 -2.81 6.09 -11.81
CA MET A 518 -1.77 5.40 -12.56
C MET A 518 -0.89 4.55 -11.64
N LEU A 519 -0.56 5.06 -10.44
CA LEU A 519 0.14 4.29 -9.41
C LEU A 519 -0.66 3.05 -8.96
N ASP A 520 -1.95 3.22 -8.64
CA ASP A 520 -2.87 2.12 -8.29
C ASP A 520 -2.95 1.07 -9.40
N TYR A 521 -3.05 1.51 -10.65
CA TYR A 521 -3.05 0.62 -11.80
C TYR A 521 -1.76 -0.21 -11.89
N VAL A 522 -0.59 0.40 -11.69
CA VAL A 522 0.69 -0.32 -11.71
C VAL A 522 0.72 -1.41 -10.63
N GLN A 523 0.28 -1.09 -9.42
CA GLN A 523 0.25 -2.04 -8.30
C GLN A 523 -0.78 -3.16 -8.54
N ARG A 524 -2.03 -2.81 -8.88
CA ARG A 524 -3.13 -3.76 -9.03
C ARG A 524 -2.92 -4.73 -10.19
N GLU A 525 -2.37 -4.25 -11.30
CA GLU A 525 -2.00 -5.09 -12.43
C GLU A 525 -0.71 -5.88 -12.21
N LYS A 526 -0.04 -5.71 -11.06
CA LYS A 526 1.17 -6.43 -10.68
C LYS A 526 2.30 -6.27 -11.71
N PHE A 527 2.49 -5.05 -12.21
CA PHE A 527 3.64 -4.77 -13.06
C PHE A 527 4.95 -5.00 -12.30
N THR A 528 5.94 -5.50 -13.03
CA THR A 528 7.22 -5.94 -12.46
C THR A 528 8.39 -5.06 -12.87
N GLU A 529 8.19 -4.21 -13.88
CA GLU A 529 9.17 -3.31 -14.45
C GLU A 529 8.46 -2.11 -15.12
N ILE A 530 9.06 -0.93 -15.00
CA ILE A 530 8.60 0.30 -15.64
C ILE A 530 9.64 0.75 -16.68
N ILE A 531 9.17 1.08 -17.88
CA ILE A 531 9.95 1.69 -18.95
C ILE A 531 9.45 3.11 -19.16
N ILE A 532 10.35 4.08 -19.34
CA ILE A 532 10.00 5.49 -19.53
C ILE A 532 10.73 6.06 -20.75
N SER A 533 9.98 6.60 -21.71
CA SER A 533 10.55 7.17 -22.95
C SER A 533 10.57 8.70 -22.99
N THR A 534 9.84 9.36 -22.10
CA THR A 534 9.70 10.81 -22.07
C THR A 534 9.88 11.30 -20.64
N PRO A 535 10.52 12.45 -20.41
CA PRO A 535 10.62 13.05 -19.09
C PRO A 535 9.42 13.98 -18.80
N GLY A 536 8.30 13.88 -19.52
CA GLY A 536 7.13 14.73 -19.27
C GLY A 536 6.30 14.25 -18.06
N PRO A 537 5.11 14.84 -17.84
CA PRO A 537 4.24 14.49 -16.71
C PRO A 537 3.91 12.99 -16.59
N VAL A 538 3.66 12.28 -17.70
CA VAL A 538 3.42 10.84 -17.70
C VAL A 538 4.70 10.09 -17.35
N GLY A 539 5.85 10.53 -17.87
CA GLY A 539 7.15 9.98 -17.49
C GLY A 539 7.49 10.14 -16.01
N LEU A 540 7.26 11.32 -15.45
CA LEU A 540 7.41 11.61 -14.02
C LEU A 540 6.47 10.75 -13.16
N THR A 541 5.25 10.50 -13.64
CA THR A 541 4.31 9.58 -12.99
C THR A 541 4.83 8.15 -12.99
N GLY A 542 5.39 7.69 -14.12
CA GLY A 542 6.05 6.39 -14.21
C GLY A 542 7.24 6.27 -13.27
N LEU A 543 8.08 7.31 -13.18
CA LEU A 543 9.21 7.35 -12.25
C LEU A 543 8.74 7.29 -10.79
N LEU A 544 7.75 8.11 -10.42
CA LEU A 544 7.14 8.09 -9.10
C LEU A 544 6.62 6.69 -8.78
N ALA A 545 5.86 6.07 -9.68
CA ALA A 545 5.32 4.74 -9.47
C ALA A 545 6.41 3.68 -9.29
N ALA A 546 7.49 3.77 -10.05
CA ALA A 546 8.60 2.84 -9.89
C ALA A 546 9.30 2.98 -8.54
N LYS A 547 9.50 4.21 -8.06
CA LYS A 547 10.10 4.47 -6.73
C LYS A 547 9.20 4.08 -5.59
N MET A 548 7.91 4.40 -5.70
CA MET A 548 6.92 4.05 -4.68
C MET A 548 6.74 2.54 -4.56
N LEU A 549 6.68 1.83 -5.69
CA LEU A 549 6.45 0.37 -5.73
C LEU A 549 7.73 -0.47 -5.75
N ASN A 550 8.90 0.16 -5.60
CA ASN A 550 10.21 -0.49 -5.61
C ASN A 550 10.44 -1.39 -6.84
N LEU A 551 10.02 -0.89 -8.01
CA LEU A 551 10.12 -1.58 -9.30
C LEU A 551 11.39 -1.19 -10.03
N GLN A 552 11.93 -2.14 -10.80
CA GLN A 552 13.03 -1.84 -11.71
C GLN A 552 12.57 -0.84 -12.77
N THR A 553 13.38 0.20 -12.99
CA THR A 553 13.05 1.29 -13.91
C THR A 553 14.10 1.45 -15.00
N SER A 554 13.66 1.41 -16.26
CA SER A 554 14.50 1.65 -17.42
C SER A 554 14.04 2.90 -18.16
N GLY A 555 14.97 3.79 -18.53
CA GLY A 555 14.70 4.94 -19.38
C GLY A 555 15.21 4.73 -20.79
N ILE A 556 14.56 5.32 -21.78
CA ILE A 556 15.09 5.41 -23.13
C ILE A 556 15.19 6.89 -23.50
N TYR A 557 16.41 7.34 -23.73
CA TYR A 557 16.70 8.72 -24.12
C TYR A 557 16.72 8.82 -25.64
N HIS A 558 15.66 9.40 -26.19
CA HIS A 558 15.47 9.54 -27.64
C HIS A 558 15.65 10.98 -28.14
N THR A 559 15.17 11.96 -27.39
CA THR A 559 15.11 13.36 -27.79
C THR A 559 16.11 14.17 -26.98
N ASP A 560 17.02 14.88 -27.66
CA ASP A 560 17.96 15.79 -27.00
C ASP A 560 17.28 17.11 -26.64
N PHE A 561 16.46 17.06 -25.60
CA PHE A 561 15.67 18.20 -25.13
C PHE A 561 16.53 19.43 -24.78
N PRO A 562 17.69 19.31 -24.10
CA PRO A 562 18.59 20.44 -23.90
C PRO A 562 19.04 21.09 -25.22
N GLN A 563 19.42 20.29 -26.23
CA GLN A 563 19.80 20.82 -27.53
C GLN A 563 18.63 21.53 -28.23
N TYR A 564 17.41 20.99 -28.15
CA TYR A 564 16.22 21.66 -28.68
C TYR A 564 15.95 23.01 -28.01
N ILE A 565 16.05 23.10 -26.67
CA ILE A 565 15.90 24.37 -25.95
C ILE A 565 16.93 25.39 -26.44
N ARG A 566 18.19 24.97 -26.58
CA ARG A 566 19.25 25.85 -27.08
C ARG A 566 18.94 26.38 -28.48
N ILE A 567 18.42 25.55 -29.38
CA ILE A 567 18.07 25.94 -30.74
C ILE A 567 16.86 26.89 -30.77
N LEU A 568 15.84 26.65 -29.95
CA LEU A 568 14.58 27.41 -29.96
C LEU A 568 14.68 28.76 -29.24
N THR A 569 15.45 28.82 -28.15
CA THR A 569 15.53 30.01 -27.28
C THR A 569 16.81 30.81 -27.47
N ASP A 570 17.84 30.22 -28.10
CA ASP A 570 19.23 30.71 -28.10
C ASP A 570 19.78 31.07 -26.70
N ASP A 571 19.20 30.49 -25.64
CA ASP A 571 19.57 30.76 -24.25
C ASP A 571 20.37 29.61 -23.63
N SER A 572 21.65 29.87 -23.36
CA SER A 572 22.58 28.93 -22.73
C SER A 572 22.25 28.63 -21.26
N PHE A 573 21.55 29.54 -20.59
CA PHE A 573 21.06 29.34 -19.22
C PHE A 573 19.92 28.33 -19.21
N LEU A 574 18.93 28.47 -20.10
CA LEU A 574 17.82 27.51 -20.23
C LEU A 574 18.32 26.12 -20.64
N GLU A 575 19.29 26.04 -21.54
CA GLU A 575 19.97 24.78 -21.88
C GLU A 575 20.61 24.13 -20.63
N SER A 576 21.30 24.91 -19.81
CA SER A 576 21.93 24.42 -18.58
C SER A 576 20.90 23.93 -17.56
N VAL A 577 19.76 24.61 -17.44
CA VAL A 577 18.63 24.18 -16.60
C VAL A 577 18.04 22.87 -17.11
N ALA A 578 17.85 22.74 -18.43
CA ALA A 578 17.39 21.50 -19.05
C ALA A 578 18.35 20.34 -18.78
N TRP A 579 19.66 20.53 -18.91
CA TRP A 579 20.65 19.51 -18.55
C TRP A 579 20.58 19.08 -17.09
N ARG A 580 20.40 20.03 -16.15
CA ARG A 580 20.24 19.71 -14.72
C ARG A 580 19.00 18.84 -14.48
N TYR A 581 17.89 19.19 -15.11
CA TYR A 581 16.65 18.43 -15.03
C TYR A 581 16.82 17.01 -15.61
N MET A 582 17.41 16.90 -16.80
CA MET A 582 17.64 15.62 -17.47
C MET A 582 18.60 14.74 -16.66
N HIS A 583 19.69 15.30 -16.12
CA HIS A 583 20.60 14.57 -15.24
C HIS A 583 19.91 14.09 -13.97
N TRP A 584 19.10 14.94 -13.33
CA TRP A 584 18.30 14.52 -12.17
C TRP A 584 17.37 13.36 -12.54
N PHE A 585 16.59 13.49 -13.62
CA PHE A 585 15.58 12.52 -14.04
C PHE A 585 16.19 11.17 -14.41
N TYR A 586 17.12 11.15 -15.37
CA TYR A 586 17.78 9.92 -15.81
C TYR A 586 18.72 9.34 -14.75
N GLY A 587 19.24 10.19 -13.85
CA GLY A 587 19.98 9.79 -12.66
C GLY A 587 19.17 8.97 -11.66
N GLN A 588 17.84 9.05 -11.68
CA GLN A 588 16.98 8.21 -10.86
C GLN A 588 16.79 6.79 -11.43
N LEU A 589 17.12 6.53 -12.70
CA LEU A 589 16.80 5.26 -13.36
C LEU A 589 17.87 4.20 -13.13
N ASP A 590 17.46 2.92 -13.09
CA ASP A 590 18.39 1.79 -12.91
C ASP A 590 19.20 1.52 -14.19
N THR A 591 18.58 1.77 -15.35
CA THR A 591 19.21 1.64 -16.66
C THR A 591 18.70 2.74 -17.58
N VAL A 592 19.60 3.33 -18.36
CA VAL A 592 19.30 4.34 -19.37
C VAL A 592 19.81 3.85 -20.72
N PHE A 593 18.90 3.65 -21.65
CA PHE A 593 19.21 3.31 -23.03
C PHE A 593 19.39 4.58 -23.86
N VAL A 594 20.50 4.65 -24.60
CA VAL A 594 20.84 5.74 -25.53
C VAL A 594 21.02 5.21 -26.94
N ASN A 595 20.81 6.06 -27.95
CA ASN A 595 20.74 5.62 -29.34
C ASN A 595 22.10 5.42 -30.04
N SER A 596 23.20 5.90 -29.45
CA SER A 596 24.55 5.82 -30.03
C SER A 596 25.65 5.97 -28.98
N GLU A 597 26.88 5.61 -29.33
CA GLU A 597 28.03 5.75 -28.42
C GLU A 597 28.35 7.22 -28.15
N GLU A 598 28.11 8.12 -29.10
CA GLU A 598 28.30 9.56 -28.92
C GLU A 598 27.40 10.09 -27.79
N TYR A 599 26.12 9.70 -27.78
CA TYR A 599 25.21 10.07 -26.69
C TYR A 599 25.62 9.43 -25.36
N ARG A 600 26.12 8.20 -25.39
CA ARG A 600 26.65 7.55 -24.18
C ARG A 600 27.82 8.34 -23.61
N GLN A 601 28.78 8.74 -24.43
CA GLN A 601 29.92 9.57 -24.00
C GLN A 601 29.49 10.95 -23.52
N SER A 602 28.50 11.58 -24.19
CA SER A 602 27.92 12.84 -23.73
C SER A 602 27.34 12.71 -22.32
N TRP A 603 26.55 11.66 -22.04
CA TRP A 603 25.99 11.43 -20.72
C TRP A 603 27.04 11.12 -19.65
N ILE A 604 28.11 10.41 -20.00
CA ILE A 604 29.24 10.16 -19.10
C ILE A 604 29.93 11.49 -18.75
N LYS A 605 30.16 12.36 -19.74
CA LYS A 605 30.74 13.70 -19.52
C LYS A 605 29.86 14.56 -18.61
N HIS A 606 28.54 14.40 -18.68
CA HIS A 606 27.59 15.09 -17.81
C HIS A 606 27.38 14.41 -16.45
N GLY A 607 28.17 13.38 -16.11
CA GLY A 607 28.24 12.82 -14.75
C GLY A 607 27.38 11.57 -14.50
N LEU A 608 26.71 11.02 -15.51
CA LEU A 608 25.91 9.82 -15.34
C LEU A 608 26.80 8.57 -15.27
N ASN A 609 26.54 7.68 -14.31
CA ASN A 609 27.33 6.48 -14.09
C ASN A 609 27.36 5.57 -15.35
N PRO A 610 28.54 5.27 -15.93
CA PRO A 610 28.68 4.43 -17.12
C PRO A 610 28.02 3.05 -17.01
N ALA A 611 27.94 2.47 -15.79
CA ALA A 611 27.33 1.16 -15.55
C ALA A 611 25.80 1.15 -15.75
N ARG A 612 25.15 2.32 -15.73
CA ARG A 612 23.71 2.47 -15.97
C ARG A 612 23.38 2.71 -17.44
N LEU A 613 24.37 3.14 -18.24
CA LEU A 613 24.17 3.47 -19.65
C LEU A 613 24.34 2.26 -20.54
N LYS A 614 23.36 2.02 -21.41
CA LYS A 614 23.39 0.97 -22.42
C LYS A 614 23.03 1.53 -23.79
N ILE A 615 23.61 0.98 -24.85
CA ILE A 615 23.17 1.27 -26.20
C ILE A 615 21.84 0.53 -26.44
N LEU A 616 20.84 1.25 -26.96
CA LEU A 616 19.56 0.65 -27.35
C LEU A 616 19.82 -0.34 -28.51
N PRO A 617 19.50 -1.63 -28.36
CA PRO A 617 19.69 -2.60 -29.44
C PRO A 617 18.82 -2.23 -30.65
N ARG A 618 19.42 -2.14 -31.83
CA ARG A 618 18.71 -1.90 -33.09
C ARG A 618 18.54 -3.21 -33.84
N GLY A 619 17.68 -4.10 -33.32
CA GLY A 619 17.47 -5.43 -33.90
C GLY A 619 18.52 -6.42 -33.44
#